data_AF-A0AAV3QWJ1-F1
#
_entry.id   AF-A0AAV3QWJ1-F1
#
_cell.length_a   1.000
_cell.length_b   1.000
_cell.length_c   1.000
_cell.angle_alpha   90.00
_cell.angle_beta   90.00
_cell.angle_gamma   90.00
#
_symmetry.space_group_name_H-M   'P 1'
#
loop_
_entity.id
_entity.type
_entity.pdbx_description
1 polymer ?
#
loop_
_entity_poly.entity_id
_entity_poly.type
_entity_poly.pdbx_seq_one_letter_code
_entity_poly.pdbx_strand_id
1 'polypeptide(L)'
;MFRDFIQEGALLDLDFVDTEANKTMYKRRFVFDRRWVEKEGCEEVIRATWSISVKGSRWFQVCKKVKNVKLELISWCRKNNFNSQVRIDDLQTMIKKVYDEVNLNRDDLVYLEKELEIAWGEEEIYWKTRSRDQHLKEGDKNINFFHASTILRRRQNNILGIEDKGGSWKEGPEEVEKIVFDYFEDIFSANGVCEPELAVSDLQGRVTTEMN
;
A
#
# COMPACT_ATOMS: atom_id res chain seq x y z
N MET A 1 -32.82 -14.63 -3.35
CA MET A 1 -31.58 -14.96 -2.63
C MET A 1 -30.42 -13.99 -2.81
N PHE A 2 -30.18 -13.35 -3.97
CA PHE A 2 -29.22 -12.22 -4.09
C PHE A 2 -29.88 -10.83 -4.10
N ARG A 3 -31.19 -10.74 -4.36
CA ARG A 3 -31.95 -9.49 -4.30
C ARG A 3 -32.42 -9.13 -2.88
N ASP A 4 -32.61 -10.12 -2.04
CA ASP A 4 -33.16 -9.92 -0.69
C ASP A 4 -32.11 -9.32 0.28
N PHE A 5 -30.82 -9.35 -0.07
CA PHE A 5 -29.72 -8.78 0.73
C PHE A 5 -29.55 -7.26 0.54
N ILE A 6 -30.29 -6.64 -0.38
CA ILE A 6 -30.22 -5.19 -0.66
C ILE A 6 -31.31 -4.41 0.07
N GLN A 7 -32.34 -5.09 0.59
CA GLN A 7 -33.55 -4.43 1.10
C GLN A 7 -33.58 -4.27 2.63
N GLU A 8 -32.70 -4.96 3.36
CA GLU A 8 -32.43 -4.68 4.77
C GLU A 8 -31.25 -3.73 4.86
N GLY A 9 -31.48 -2.52 5.39
CA GLY A 9 -30.54 -1.39 5.49
C GLY A 9 -29.30 -1.62 6.35
N ALA A 10 -28.57 -2.72 6.18
CA ALA A 10 -27.33 -3.05 6.86
C ALA A 10 -26.08 -2.35 6.26
N LEU A 11 -26.26 -1.44 5.29
CA LEU A 11 -25.17 -0.62 4.74
C LEU A 11 -25.01 0.74 5.45
N LEU A 12 -25.93 1.09 6.36
CA LEU A 12 -25.88 2.35 7.11
C LEU A 12 -25.36 2.23 8.55
N ASP A 13 -25.11 1.01 9.05
CA ASP A 13 -24.41 0.79 10.33
C ASP A 13 -22.90 0.54 10.18
N LEU A 14 -22.34 0.74 8.97
CA LEU A 14 -20.90 0.62 8.72
C LEU A 14 -20.08 1.84 9.17
N ASP A 15 -20.73 2.83 9.77
CA ASP A 15 -20.09 3.98 10.44
C ASP A 15 -20.02 3.82 11.97
N PHE A 16 -20.47 2.69 12.53
CA PHE A 16 -20.49 2.49 13.99
C PHE A 16 -19.96 1.11 14.43
N VAL A 17 -18.71 0.82 14.07
CA VAL A 17 -17.84 0.13 15.04
C VAL A 17 -16.74 1.10 15.33
N ASP A 18 -16.87 1.72 16.51
CA ASP A 18 -15.82 2.42 17.22
C ASP A 18 -14.51 1.66 17.02
N THR A 19 -13.74 2.15 16.06
CA THR A 19 -12.30 1.94 16.10
C THR A 19 -11.85 2.98 17.11
N GLU A 20 -12.01 2.68 18.41
CA GLU A 20 -11.08 3.20 19.39
C GLU A 20 -9.71 2.61 19.04
N ALA A 21 -9.16 3.18 17.98
CA ALA A 21 -7.86 2.90 17.48
C ALA A 21 -6.94 3.27 18.63
N ASN A 22 -6.28 2.28 19.20
CA ASN A 22 -4.93 2.51 19.68
C ASN A 22 -4.18 3.17 18.52
N LYS A 23 -4.13 4.52 18.55
CA LYS A 23 -3.54 5.40 17.55
C LYS A 23 -2.02 5.32 17.66
N THR A 24 -1.45 4.13 17.59
CA THR A 24 -0.08 4.02 17.13
C THR A 24 -0.13 4.29 15.63
N MET A 25 0.19 5.53 15.24
CA MET A 25 0.30 5.91 13.83
C MET A 25 1.42 5.09 13.19
N TYR A 26 1.13 3.89 12.72
CA TYR A 26 2.07 3.12 11.92
C TYR A 26 2.39 3.96 10.68
N LYS A 27 3.68 4.29 10.52
CA LYS A 27 4.15 5.02 9.34
C LYS A 27 3.73 4.24 8.10
N ARG A 28 2.80 4.80 7.32
CA ARG A 28 2.36 4.18 6.06
C ARG A 28 3.59 3.85 5.23
N ARG A 29 3.75 2.58 4.87
CA ARG A 29 4.83 2.16 3.97
C ARG A 29 4.65 2.90 2.64
N PHE A 30 5.74 3.46 2.14
CA PHE A 30 5.75 4.05 0.82
C PHE A 30 5.60 2.92 -0.20
N VAL A 31 4.62 3.07 -1.07
CA VAL A 31 4.41 2.19 -2.21
C VAL A 31 4.47 3.10 -3.42
N PHE A 32 5.36 2.75 -4.36
CA PHE A 32 5.42 3.43 -5.63
C PHE A 32 4.16 3.12 -6.43
N ASP A 33 3.48 4.15 -6.91
CA ASP A 33 2.32 3.98 -7.77
C ASP A 33 2.79 4.03 -9.23
N ARG A 34 2.50 2.98 -10.00
CA ARG A 34 2.89 2.88 -11.40
C ARG A 34 2.35 4.04 -12.23
N ARG A 35 1.17 4.56 -11.87
CA ARG A 35 0.53 5.70 -12.57
C ARG A 35 1.39 6.96 -12.57
N TRP A 36 2.34 7.09 -11.63
CA TRP A 36 3.26 8.23 -11.62
C TRP A 36 4.20 8.26 -12.82
N VAL A 37 4.51 7.10 -13.43
CA VAL A 37 5.39 7.03 -14.61
C VAL A 37 4.75 7.70 -15.83
N GLU A 38 3.42 7.67 -15.91
CA GLU A 38 2.64 8.24 -17.02
C GLU A 38 2.45 9.76 -16.90
N LYS A 39 2.77 10.34 -15.74
CA LYS A 39 2.63 11.78 -15.49
C LYS A 39 3.90 12.52 -15.93
N GLU A 40 3.69 13.62 -16.65
CA GLU A 40 4.76 14.52 -17.08
C GLU A 40 5.57 15.02 -15.87
N GLY A 41 6.90 15.04 -16.00
CA GLY A 41 7.82 15.49 -14.95
C GLY A 41 8.26 14.43 -13.93
N CYS A 42 7.66 13.23 -13.91
CA CYS A 42 8.07 12.16 -12.99
C CYS A 42 9.53 11.72 -13.23
N GLU A 43 9.87 11.46 -14.50
CA GLU A 43 11.22 11.02 -14.86
C GLU A 43 12.27 12.10 -14.56
N GLU A 44 11.93 13.37 -14.81
CA GLU A 44 12.79 14.51 -14.57
C GLU A 44 13.12 14.65 -13.07
N VAL A 45 12.11 14.53 -12.20
CA VAL A 45 12.29 14.55 -10.74
C VAL A 45 13.20 13.41 -10.28
N ILE A 46 12.99 12.20 -10.80
CA ILE A 46 13.82 11.03 -10.47
C ILE A 46 15.27 11.27 -10.92
N ARG A 47 15.46 11.70 -12.17
CA ARG A 47 16.77 11.92 -12.78
C ARG A 47 17.54 13.03 -12.06
N ALA A 48 16.89 14.15 -11.78
CA ALA A 48 17.49 15.27 -11.05
C ALA A 48 17.92 14.84 -9.64
N THR A 49 17.04 14.14 -8.91
CA THR A 49 17.33 13.69 -7.54
C THR A 49 18.41 12.61 -7.49
N TRP A 50 18.42 11.68 -8.46
CA TRP A 50 19.39 10.60 -8.53
C TRP A 50 20.80 11.08 -8.87
N SER A 51 20.91 12.19 -9.62
CA SER A 51 22.18 12.78 -10.03
C SER A 51 22.93 13.46 -8.88
N ILE A 52 22.27 13.73 -7.76
CA ILE A 52 22.89 14.33 -6.56
C ILE A 52 23.98 13.39 -6.02
N SER A 53 25.20 13.91 -5.88
CA SER A 53 26.33 13.16 -5.34
C SER A 53 26.18 12.94 -3.84
N VAL A 54 26.41 11.70 -3.40
CA VAL A 54 26.35 11.30 -1.99
C VAL A 54 27.71 10.73 -1.62
N LYS A 55 28.27 11.17 -0.48
CA LYS A 55 29.52 10.62 0.07
C LYS A 55 29.22 9.37 0.92
N GLY A 56 30.16 8.43 0.95
CA GLY A 56 30.07 7.20 1.76
C GLY A 56 30.38 5.92 0.96
N SER A 57 30.13 4.76 1.55
CA SER A 57 30.29 3.46 0.86
C SER A 57 29.30 3.34 -0.31
N ARG A 58 29.62 2.51 -1.31
CA ARG A 58 28.75 2.31 -2.48
C ARG A 58 27.32 1.93 -2.10
N TRP A 59 27.16 1.02 -1.14
CA TRP A 59 25.85 0.62 -0.62
C TRP A 59 25.10 1.77 0.04
N PHE A 60 25.79 2.54 0.89
CA PHE A 60 25.22 3.72 1.54
C PHE A 60 24.75 4.76 0.52
N GLN A 61 25.54 5.01 -0.53
CA GLN A 61 25.17 5.94 -1.60
C GLN A 61 23.88 5.52 -2.29
N VAL A 62 23.76 4.23 -2.66
CA VAL A 62 22.53 3.70 -3.30
C VAL A 62 21.33 3.85 -2.36
N CYS A 63 21.43 3.37 -1.12
CA CYS A 63 20.35 3.48 -0.13
C CYS A 63 19.91 4.93 0.11
N LYS A 64 20.87 5.86 0.19
CA LYS A 64 20.59 7.28 0.39
C LYS A 64 19.93 7.90 -0.84
N LYS A 65 20.40 7.58 -2.05
CA LYS A 65 19.80 8.06 -3.30
C LYS A 65 18.36 7.55 -3.46
N VAL A 66 18.10 6.27 -3.20
CA VAL A 66 16.74 5.71 -3.20
C VAL A 66 15.85 6.42 -2.18
N LYS A 67 16.36 6.67 -0.97
CA LYS A 67 15.63 7.43 0.06
C LYS A 67 15.32 8.86 -0.40
N ASN A 68 16.27 9.55 -1.02
CA ASN A 68 16.07 10.91 -1.52
C ASN A 68 15.02 10.94 -2.64
N VAL A 69 15.12 10.04 -3.63
CA VAL A 69 14.11 9.92 -4.71
C VAL A 69 12.74 9.66 -4.13
N LYS A 70 12.62 8.75 -3.16
CA LYS A 70 11.35 8.51 -2.46
C LYS A 70 10.77 9.78 -1.83
N LEU A 71 11.59 10.56 -1.13
CA LEU A 71 11.12 11.78 -0.46
C LEU A 71 10.71 12.86 -1.46
N GLU A 72 11.50 13.06 -2.52
CA GLU A 72 11.19 14.00 -3.59
C GLU A 72 9.94 13.60 -4.36
N LEU A 73 9.74 12.31 -4.66
CA LEU A 73 8.50 11.82 -5.27
C LEU A 73 7.29 12.08 -4.38
N ILE A 74 7.38 11.83 -3.06
CA ILE A 74 6.27 12.14 -2.14
C ILE A 74 5.97 13.64 -2.14
N SER A 75 7.00 14.49 -2.15
CA SER A 75 6.86 15.95 -2.19
C SER A 75 6.22 16.41 -3.50
N TRP A 76 6.70 15.93 -4.63
CA TRP A 76 6.17 16.20 -5.97
C TRP A 76 4.72 15.74 -6.12
N CYS A 77 4.38 14.53 -5.67
CA CYS A 77 3.00 14.04 -5.72
C CYS A 77 2.04 14.89 -4.88
N ARG A 78 2.48 15.38 -3.72
CA ARG A 78 1.67 16.28 -2.87
C ARG A 78 1.47 17.64 -3.53
N LYS A 79 2.49 18.18 -4.19
CA LYS A 79 2.42 19.48 -4.88
C LYS A 79 1.49 19.45 -6.09
N ASN A 80 1.49 18.35 -6.85
CA ASN A 80 0.68 18.22 -8.07
C ASN A 80 -0.72 17.65 -7.82
N ASN A 81 -1.11 17.45 -6.56
CA ASN A 81 -2.41 16.91 -6.16
C ASN A 81 -2.83 15.62 -6.93
N PHE A 82 -1.92 14.65 -7.08
CA PHE A 82 -2.26 13.36 -7.71
C PHE A 82 -3.19 12.46 -6.87
N ASN A 83 -3.86 13.03 -5.87
CA ASN A 83 -4.93 12.36 -5.17
C ASN A 83 -6.20 12.51 -5.99
N SER A 84 -6.50 11.52 -6.83
CA SER A 84 -7.67 11.49 -7.71
C SER A 84 -8.97 11.71 -6.92
N GLN A 85 -9.09 11.22 -5.69
CA GLN A 85 -10.24 11.51 -4.82
C GLN A 85 -10.41 13.00 -4.51
N VAL A 86 -9.32 13.71 -4.13
CA VAL A 86 -9.41 15.16 -3.85
C VAL A 86 -9.78 15.93 -5.11
N ARG A 87 -9.21 15.54 -6.26
CA ARG A 87 -9.56 16.12 -7.55
C ARG A 87 -11.03 15.89 -7.91
N ILE A 88 -11.58 14.71 -7.64
CA ILE A 88 -13.02 14.41 -7.82
C ILE A 88 -13.87 15.34 -6.95
N ASP A 89 -13.53 15.48 -5.66
CA ASP A 89 -14.28 16.32 -4.72
C ASP A 89 -14.25 17.82 -5.12
N ASP A 90 -13.09 18.29 -5.58
CA ASP A 90 -12.90 19.67 -6.07
C ASP A 90 -13.73 19.91 -7.35
N LEU A 91 -13.66 19.00 -8.32
CA LEU A 91 -14.40 19.11 -9.59
C LEU A 91 -15.92 19.03 -9.38
N GLN A 92 -16.40 18.15 -8.50
CA GLN A 92 -17.82 18.11 -8.13
C GLN A 92 -18.27 19.42 -7.48
N THR A 93 -17.42 20.02 -6.66
CA THR A 93 -17.69 21.31 -6.02
C THR A 93 -17.74 22.44 -7.04
N MET A 94 -16.83 22.46 -8.02
CA MET A 94 -16.83 23.43 -9.11
C MET A 94 -18.08 23.28 -10.00
N ILE A 95 -18.44 22.06 -10.37
CA ILE A 95 -19.65 21.79 -11.17
C ILE A 95 -20.91 22.28 -10.43
N LYS A 96 -21.04 22.01 -9.13
CA LYS A 96 -22.17 22.53 -8.32
C LYS A 96 -22.25 24.05 -8.35
N LYS A 97 -21.11 24.75 -8.20
CA LYS A 97 -21.06 26.22 -8.27
C LYS A 97 -21.51 26.75 -9.62
N VAL A 98 -21.06 26.14 -10.72
CA VAL A 98 -21.49 26.52 -12.07
C VAL A 98 -23.00 26.32 -12.24
N TYR A 99 -23.57 25.24 -11.69
CA TYR A 99 -25.03 25.02 -11.70
C TYR A 99 -25.82 26.08 -10.91
N ASP A 100 -25.26 26.62 -9.84
CA ASP A 100 -25.88 27.64 -9.01
C ASP A 100 -25.75 29.06 -9.62
N GLU A 101 -24.88 29.26 -10.62
CA GLU A 101 -24.69 30.53 -11.31
C GLU A 101 -25.82 30.81 -12.33
N VAL A 102 -26.33 32.05 -12.32
CA VAL A 102 -27.46 32.49 -13.18
C VAL A 102 -27.09 32.50 -14.67
N ASN A 103 -25.80 32.61 -14.99
CA ASN A 103 -25.27 32.58 -16.36
C ASN A 103 -24.42 31.32 -16.57
N LEU A 104 -25.10 30.21 -16.82
CA LEU A 104 -24.47 28.93 -17.12
C LEU A 104 -23.60 29.01 -18.38
N ASN A 105 -22.29 28.94 -18.22
CA ASN A 105 -21.38 28.69 -19.33
C ASN A 105 -21.35 27.19 -19.65
N ARG A 106 -22.05 26.77 -20.70
CA ARG A 106 -22.12 25.35 -21.10
C ARG A 106 -20.77 24.77 -21.48
N ASP A 107 -19.88 25.58 -22.06
CA ASP A 107 -18.57 25.08 -22.51
C ASP A 107 -17.67 24.74 -21.31
N ASP A 108 -17.72 25.56 -20.25
CA ASP A 108 -17.01 25.30 -19.00
C ASP A 108 -17.57 24.05 -18.29
N LEU A 109 -18.90 23.86 -18.32
CA LEU A 109 -19.54 22.68 -17.74
C LEU A 109 -19.11 21.39 -18.45
N VAL A 110 -19.15 21.37 -19.79
CA VAL A 110 -18.73 20.21 -20.59
C VAL A 110 -17.26 19.88 -20.34
N TYR A 111 -16.41 20.91 -20.19
CA TYR A 111 -15.01 20.73 -19.85
C TYR A 111 -14.84 20.10 -18.45
N LEU A 112 -15.53 20.63 -17.43
CA LEU A 112 -15.47 20.12 -16.06
C LEU A 112 -16.00 18.68 -15.94
N GLU A 113 -17.08 18.35 -16.65
CA GLU A 113 -17.63 16.99 -16.69
C GLU A 113 -16.64 16.00 -17.31
N LYS A 114 -15.96 16.39 -18.39
CA LYS A 114 -14.92 15.57 -19.01
C LYS A 114 -13.72 15.36 -18.09
N GLU A 115 -13.27 16.41 -17.43
CA GLU A 115 -12.17 16.31 -16.44
C GLU A 115 -12.56 15.43 -15.26
N LEU A 116 -13.83 15.47 -14.83
CA LEU A 116 -14.36 14.62 -13.78
C LEU A 116 -14.36 13.15 -14.22
N GLU A 117 -14.77 12.84 -15.45
CA GLU A 117 -14.73 11.47 -15.98
C GLU A 117 -13.30 10.92 -16.03
N ILE A 118 -12.32 11.74 -16.43
CA ILE A 118 -10.90 11.36 -16.40
C ILE A 118 -10.45 11.06 -14.97
N ALA A 119 -10.80 11.92 -14.00
CA ALA A 119 -10.43 11.72 -12.60
C ALA A 119 -11.05 10.43 -12.01
N TRP A 120 -12.29 10.10 -12.37
CA TRP A 120 -12.93 8.83 -12.00
C TRP A 120 -12.20 7.61 -12.59
N GLY A 121 -11.77 7.69 -13.85
CA GLY A 121 -10.96 6.62 -14.47
C GLY A 121 -9.63 6.39 -13.75
N GLU A 122 -8.96 7.47 -13.33
CA GLU A 122 -7.74 7.38 -12.53
C GLU A 122 -7.98 6.69 -11.18
N GLU A 123 -9.09 7.00 -10.51
CA GLU A 123 -9.51 6.40 -9.24
C GLU A 123 -9.89 4.93 -9.40
N GLU A 124 -10.50 4.53 -10.52
CA GLU A 124 -10.78 3.12 -10.82
C GLU A 124 -9.49 2.30 -10.94
N ILE A 125 -8.53 2.78 -11.72
CA ILE A 125 -7.22 2.12 -11.88
C ILE A 125 -6.50 2.00 -10.53
N TYR A 126 -6.61 3.02 -9.68
CA TYR A 126 -6.04 3.01 -8.34
C TYR A 126 -6.59 1.88 -7.47
N TRP A 127 -7.92 1.77 -7.37
CA TRP A 127 -8.55 0.75 -6.52
C TRP A 127 -8.41 -0.65 -7.10
N LYS A 128 -8.45 -0.81 -8.42
CA LYS A 128 -8.17 -2.08 -9.09
C LYS A 128 -6.75 -2.57 -8.78
N THR A 129 -5.76 -1.68 -8.85
CA THR A 129 -4.37 -2.04 -8.51
C THR A 129 -4.25 -2.52 -7.06
N ARG A 130 -5.00 -1.90 -6.14
CA ARG A 130 -4.96 -2.23 -4.70
C ARG A 130 -5.75 -3.47 -4.31
N SER A 131 -6.86 -3.75 -4.99
CA SER A 131 -7.64 -4.96 -4.75
C SER A 131 -6.84 -6.21 -5.11
N ARG A 132 -5.86 -6.10 -6.03
CA ARG A 132 -5.10 -7.21 -6.61
C ARG A 132 -6.01 -8.25 -7.27
N ASP A 133 -7.20 -7.85 -7.68
CA ASP A 133 -8.16 -8.69 -8.39
C ASP A 133 -7.93 -8.55 -9.90
N GLN A 134 -7.68 -9.67 -10.57
CA GLN A 134 -7.40 -9.73 -12.01
C GLN A 134 -8.64 -10.11 -12.84
N HIS A 135 -9.76 -10.50 -12.20
CA HIS A 135 -10.89 -11.11 -12.90
C HIS A 135 -11.90 -10.10 -13.46
N LEU A 136 -11.86 -8.85 -13.02
CA LEU A 136 -12.75 -7.79 -13.50
C LEU A 136 -12.09 -6.97 -14.61
N LYS A 137 -12.77 -6.90 -15.76
CA LYS A 137 -12.35 -6.07 -16.90
C LYS A 137 -12.60 -4.59 -16.60
N GLU A 138 -11.75 -3.73 -17.14
CA GLU A 138 -11.91 -2.26 -17.09
C GLU A 138 -13.22 -1.85 -17.77
N GLY A 139 -13.93 -0.86 -17.21
CA GLY A 139 -15.08 -0.21 -17.85
C GLY A 139 -16.42 -0.33 -17.12
N ASP A 140 -16.53 -1.19 -16.10
CA ASP A 140 -17.77 -1.32 -15.32
C ASP A 140 -17.94 -0.21 -14.25
N LYS A 141 -17.00 0.75 -14.15
CA LYS A 141 -17.00 1.82 -13.14
C LYS A 141 -17.17 1.26 -11.71
N ASN A 142 -16.67 0.04 -11.47
CA ASN A 142 -16.87 -0.74 -10.25
C ASN A 142 -15.94 -0.31 -9.10
N ILE A 143 -15.78 0.99 -8.89
CA ILE A 143 -14.88 1.58 -7.89
C ILE A 143 -15.29 1.12 -6.47
N ASN A 144 -16.59 1.12 -6.19
CA ASN A 144 -17.15 0.67 -4.91
C ASN A 144 -16.79 -0.79 -4.61
N PHE A 145 -16.82 -1.67 -5.62
CA PHE A 145 -16.43 -3.06 -5.45
C PHE A 145 -14.95 -3.19 -5.11
N PHE A 146 -14.07 -2.53 -5.87
CA PHE A 146 -12.63 -2.59 -5.61
C PHE A 146 -12.25 -1.97 -4.27
N HIS A 147 -12.95 -0.91 -3.88
CA HIS A 147 -12.82 -0.29 -2.56
C HIS A 147 -13.21 -1.28 -1.46
N ALA A 148 -14.40 -1.89 -1.55
CA ALA A 148 -14.87 -2.88 -0.59
C ALA A 148 -13.96 -4.12 -0.51
N SER A 149 -13.52 -4.64 -1.66
CA SER A 149 -12.56 -5.76 -1.74
C SER A 149 -11.21 -5.42 -1.09
N THR A 150 -10.71 -4.20 -1.31
CA THR A 150 -9.48 -3.72 -0.65
C THR A 150 -9.66 -3.61 0.87
N ILE A 151 -10.81 -3.11 1.34
CA ILE A 151 -11.13 -3.05 2.76
C ILE A 151 -11.20 -4.45 3.37
N LEU A 152 -11.91 -5.38 2.72
CA LEU A 152 -12.02 -6.77 3.18
C LEU A 152 -10.65 -7.42 3.31
N ARG A 153 -9.78 -7.28 2.30
CA ARG A 153 -8.39 -7.77 2.37
C ARG A 153 -7.59 -7.12 3.48
N ARG A 154 -7.75 -5.81 3.71
CA ARG A 154 -7.08 -5.12 4.83
C ARG A 154 -7.54 -5.68 6.17
N ARG A 155 -8.84 -5.95 6.33
CA ARG A 155 -9.40 -6.58 7.54
C ARG A 155 -8.85 -8.00 7.73
N GLN A 156 -8.86 -8.83 6.69
CA GLN A 156 -8.34 -10.20 6.74
C GLN A 156 -6.83 -10.26 7.04
N ASN A 157 -6.07 -9.32 6.51
CA ASN A 157 -4.62 -9.24 6.74
C ASN A 157 -4.25 -8.45 8.00
N ASN A 158 -5.22 -7.95 8.76
CA ASN A 158 -4.96 -7.25 10.00
C ASN A 158 -4.77 -8.28 11.12
N ILE A 159 -3.54 -8.39 11.63
CA ILE A 159 -3.25 -9.21 12.81
C ILE A 159 -3.66 -8.39 14.04
N LEU A 160 -4.79 -8.75 14.64
CA LEU A 160 -5.31 -8.09 15.85
C LEU A 160 -4.54 -8.53 17.11
N GLY A 161 -4.11 -9.78 17.11
CA GLY A 161 -3.39 -10.41 18.22
C GLY A 161 -2.81 -11.74 17.78
N ILE A 162 -1.98 -12.32 18.63
CA ILE A 162 -1.43 -13.66 18.47
C ILE A 162 -1.53 -14.43 19.78
N GLU A 163 -1.65 -15.74 19.68
CA GLU A 163 -1.66 -16.64 20.82
C GLU A 163 -0.23 -16.91 21.28
N ASP A 164 0.03 -16.80 22.58
CA ASP A 164 1.32 -17.13 23.17
C ASP A 164 1.53 -18.65 23.31
N LYS A 165 2.74 -19.08 23.69
CA LYS A 165 3.06 -20.51 23.93
C LYS A 165 2.20 -21.16 25.02
N GLY A 166 1.58 -20.37 25.90
CA GLY A 166 0.69 -20.81 26.97
C GLY A 166 -0.79 -20.84 26.59
N GLY A 167 -1.13 -20.55 25.32
CA GLY A 167 -2.51 -20.53 24.84
C GLY A 167 -3.29 -19.27 25.20
N SER A 168 -2.61 -18.21 25.67
CA SER A 168 -3.25 -16.94 26.00
C SER A 168 -3.26 -16.03 24.77
N TRP A 169 -4.44 -15.54 24.39
CA TRP A 169 -4.58 -14.53 23.35
C TRP A 169 -4.04 -13.18 23.84
N LYS A 170 -3.11 -12.60 23.07
CA LYS A 170 -2.48 -11.31 23.38
C LYS A 170 -2.74 -10.32 22.25
N GLU A 171 -3.11 -9.10 22.63
CA GLU A 171 -3.50 -8.03 21.71
C GLU A 171 -2.66 -6.78 21.94
N GLY A 172 -2.34 -6.08 20.87
CA GLY A 172 -1.55 -4.86 20.93
C GLY A 172 -0.09 -5.02 20.51
N PRO A 173 0.52 -3.95 19.98
CA PRO A 173 1.81 -4.03 19.29
C PRO A 173 2.95 -4.56 20.16
N GLU A 174 3.04 -4.12 21.41
CA GLU A 174 4.15 -4.46 22.30
C GLU A 174 4.14 -5.93 22.70
N GLU A 175 2.95 -6.47 23.01
CA GLU A 175 2.79 -7.88 23.38
C GLU A 175 3.05 -8.80 22.19
N VAL A 176 2.49 -8.45 21.01
CA VAL A 176 2.71 -9.18 19.76
C VAL A 176 4.20 -9.16 19.37
N GLU A 177 4.87 -8.01 19.46
CA GLU A 177 6.30 -7.88 19.16
C GLU A 177 7.14 -8.78 20.07
N LYS A 178 6.83 -8.79 21.37
CA LYS A 178 7.53 -9.65 22.34
C LYS A 178 7.37 -11.13 22.01
N ILE A 179 6.14 -11.60 21.76
CA ILE A 179 5.89 -13.01 21.44
C ILE A 179 6.62 -13.42 20.16
N VAL A 180 6.61 -12.57 19.13
CA VAL A 180 7.33 -12.81 17.87
C VAL A 180 8.85 -12.87 18.12
N PHE A 181 9.37 -11.95 18.93
CA PHE A 181 10.79 -11.93 19.31
C PHE A 181 11.16 -13.21 20.06
N ASP A 182 10.45 -13.56 21.12
CA ASP A 182 10.68 -14.76 21.93
C ASP A 182 10.59 -16.05 21.09
N TYR A 183 9.69 -16.09 20.11
CA TYR A 183 9.55 -17.21 19.17
C TYR A 183 10.76 -17.37 18.25
N PHE A 184 11.21 -16.28 17.62
CA PHE A 184 12.36 -16.35 16.72
C PHE A 184 13.67 -16.50 17.49
N GLU A 185 13.79 -15.91 18.68
CA GLU A 185 14.94 -16.12 19.56
C GLU A 185 15.06 -17.62 19.91
N ASP A 186 13.96 -18.28 20.26
CA ASP A 186 13.94 -19.73 20.54
C ASP A 186 14.33 -20.58 19.32
N ILE A 187 13.81 -20.26 18.13
CA ILE A 187 14.13 -21.02 16.89
C ILE A 187 15.57 -20.83 16.44
N PHE A 188 16.11 -19.60 16.58
CA PHE A 188 17.47 -19.29 16.16
C PHE A 188 18.51 -19.52 17.26
N SER A 189 18.07 -19.78 18.49
CA SER A 189 18.92 -20.30 19.54
C SER A 189 19.18 -21.77 19.28
N ALA A 190 20.44 -22.12 19.05
CA ALA A 190 20.82 -23.51 18.83
C ALA A 190 20.47 -24.34 20.06
N ASN A 191 19.51 -25.27 19.92
CA ASN A 191 19.22 -26.30 20.91
C ASN A 191 20.34 -27.35 20.95
N GLY A 192 21.60 -26.94 21.16
CA GLY A 192 22.74 -27.77 21.56
C GLY A 192 23.10 -29.02 20.72
N VAL A 193 22.32 -29.38 19.72
CA VAL A 193 22.46 -30.61 18.93
C VAL A 193 22.57 -30.18 17.48
N CYS A 194 23.66 -29.48 17.18
CA CYS A 194 24.25 -29.61 15.87
C CYS A 194 25.29 -30.71 16.05
N GLU A 195 25.00 -31.94 15.64
CA GLU A 195 26.03 -32.94 15.35
C GLU A 195 26.43 -32.72 13.90
N PRO A 196 27.34 -31.75 13.59
CA PRO A 196 27.76 -31.50 12.22
C PRO A 196 28.39 -32.74 11.58
N GLU A 197 28.91 -33.65 12.40
CA GLU A 197 29.53 -34.90 11.95
C GLU A 197 28.52 -35.85 11.27
N LEU A 198 27.26 -35.93 11.73
CA LEU A 198 26.20 -36.69 11.04
C LEU A 198 25.71 -36.00 9.76
N ALA A 199 25.70 -34.67 9.72
CA ALA A 199 25.25 -33.92 8.54
C ALA A 199 26.28 -33.94 7.39
N VAL A 200 27.55 -34.19 7.72
CA VAL A 200 28.69 -34.15 6.79
C VAL A 200 29.19 -35.56 6.44
N SER A 201 28.78 -36.62 7.16
CA SER A 201 29.20 -38.01 6.89
C SER A 201 28.85 -38.51 5.49
N ASP A 202 27.78 -37.98 4.88
CA ASP A 202 27.33 -38.34 3.53
C ASP A 202 28.01 -37.50 2.43
N LEU A 203 28.80 -36.50 2.80
CA LEU A 203 29.51 -35.64 1.85
C LEU A 203 30.89 -36.23 1.55
N GLN A 204 31.06 -36.83 0.38
CA GLN A 204 32.38 -37.24 -0.11
C GLN A 204 33.28 -36.01 -0.33
N GLY A 205 34.36 -35.92 0.45
CA GLY A 205 35.39 -34.90 0.29
C GLY A 205 36.05 -34.99 -1.09
N ARG A 206 35.88 -33.95 -1.91
CA ARG A 206 36.40 -33.88 -3.29
C ARG A 206 37.78 -33.19 -3.41
N VAL A 207 38.38 -32.79 -2.28
CA VAL A 207 39.71 -32.18 -2.26
C VAL A 207 40.63 -33.06 -1.43
N THR A 208 41.53 -33.78 -2.10
CA THR A 208 42.59 -34.55 -1.46
C THR A 208 43.81 -33.66 -1.26
N THR A 209 44.59 -33.92 -0.22
CA THR A 209 45.83 -33.19 0.11
C THR A 209 46.91 -33.28 -0.97
N GLU A 210 46.73 -34.15 -1.97
CA GLU A 210 47.57 -34.23 -3.18
C GLU A 210 47.28 -33.11 -4.20
N MET A 211 46.16 -32.38 -4.04
CA MET A 211 45.79 -31.26 -4.93
C MET A 211 46.44 -29.91 -4.52
N ASN A 212 47.28 -29.88 -3.46
CA ASN A 212 48.00 -28.69 -2.99
C ASN A 212 49.51 -28.80 -3.21
#